data_AF-A0A183KBL4-F1
#
_entry.id   AF-A0A183KBL4-F1
#
_cell.length_a   1.000
_cell.length_b   1.000
_cell.length_c   1.000
_cell.angle_alpha   90.00
_cell.angle_beta   90.00
_cell.angle_gamma   90.00
#
_symmetry.space_group_name_H-M   'P 1'
#
loop_
_entity.id
_entity.type
_entity.pdbx_description
1 polymer ?
#
loop_
_entity_poly.entity_id
_entity_poly.type
_entity_poly.pdbx_seq_one_letter_code
_entity_poly.pdbx_strand_id
1 'polypeptide(L)'
;MSQLIELILQGDGDRIQKFLKEYDKDPEGYLRFMNEYDEMHNSAIELFTILDSRNFIEKAISNGYNELNKTGKNGCNLVHYAAMWNHADLIKYLYFAGVDVYRKNIHGETAHKLAVKYKQEEAMHILEWIECRDEFIMLIRLVREILATSDKNDYTKEERKIADSACLDGESWINKNKEATLSMLKTKKEQIELIVEPFLRKKSLVM
;
A
#
# COMPACT_ATOMS: atom_id res chain seq x y z
N MET A 1 28.40 -7.18 -14.10
CA MET A 1 26.94 -7.27 -13.94
C MET A 1 26.62 -8.71 -13.54
N SER A 2 25.59 -8.97 -12.74
CA SER A 2 25.24 -10.35 -12.38
C SER A 2 24.39 -11.01 -13.47
N GLN A 3 24.36 -12.35 -13.48
CA GLN A 3 23.59 -13.11 -14.47
C GLN A 3 22.10 -12.77 -14.43
N LEU A 4 21.50 -12.57 -13.23
CA LEU A 4 20.09 -12.20 -13.16
C LEU A 4 19.85 -10.82 -13.79
N ILE A 5 20.68 -9.83 -13.47
CA ILE A 5 20.52 -8.47 -14.00
C ILE A 5 20.66 -8.48 -15.53
N GLU A 6 21.60 -9.23 -16.08
CA GLU A 6 21.73 -9.39 -17.54
C GLU A 6 20.46 -9.97 -18.17
N LEU A 7 19.85 -10.98 -17.55
CA LEU A 7 18.60 -11.58 -18.03
C LEU A 7 17.41 -10.60 -17.94
N ILE A 8 17.33 -9.82 -16.87
CA ILE A 8 16.31 -8.77 -16.68
C ILE A 8 16.43 -7.72 -17.80
N LEU A 9 17.64 -7.22 -18.06
CA LEU A 9 17.87 -6.20 -19.09
C LEU A 9 17.64 -6.71 -20.51
N GLN A 10 17.81 -8.01 -20.74
CA GLN A 10 17.46 -8.67 -22.02
C GLN A 10 15.94 -8.86 -22.18
N GLY A 11 15.14 -8.74 -21.12
CA GLY A 11 13.70 -8.94 -21.14
C GLY A 11 13.27 -10.39 -21.36
N ASP A 12 14.16 -11.37 -21.13
CA ASP A 12 13.88 -12.78 -21.37
C ASP A 12 13.23 -13.44 -20.15
N GLY A 13 11.91 -13.23 -20.02
CA GLY A 13 11.11 -13.72 -18.88
C GLY A 13 11.21 -15.23 -18.64
N ASP A 14 11.29 -16.04 -19.71
CA ASP A 14 11.42 -17.50 -19.61
C ASP A 14 12.76 -17.91 -19.03
N ARG A 15 13.86 -17.26 -19.45
CA ARG A 15 15.19 -17.51 -18.89
C ARG A 15 15.32 -17.00 -17.46
N ILE A 16 14.70 -15.86 -17.12
CA ILE A 16 14.64 -15.38 -15.72
C ILE A 16 13.93 -16.41 -14.85
N GLN A 17 12.74 -16.87 -15.29
CA GLN A 17 11.95 -17.86 -14.57
C GLN A 17 12.71 -19.18 -14.41
N LYS A 18 13.38 -19.66 -15.47
CA LYS A 18 14.20 -20.87 -15.42
C LYS A 18 15.37 -20.72 -14.45
N PHE A 19 16.08 -19.59 -14.50
CA PHE A 19 17.22 -19.30 -13.63
C PHE A 19 16.80 -19.25 -12.16
N LEU A 20 15.78 -18.45 -11.82
CA LEU A 20 15.33 -18.29 -10.44
C LEU A 20 14.68 -19.56 -9.86
N LYS A 21 14.11 -20.42 -10.71
CA LYS A 21 13.54 -21.71 -10.29
C LYS A 21 14.59 -22.65 -9.69
N GLU A 22 15.86 -22.53 -10.06
CA GLU A 22 16.96 -23.31 -9.46
C GLU A 22 17.11 -23.03 -7.95
N TYR A 23 16.62 -21.87 -7.49
CA TYR A 23 16.68 -21.40 -6.10
C TYR A 23 15.33 -21.52 -5.38
N ASP A 24 14.34 -22.25 -5.92
CA ASP A 24 13.02 -22.39 -5.27
C ASP A 24 13.09 -23.04 -3.88
N LYS A 25 14.13 -23.85 -3.63
CA LYS A 25 14.40 -24.51 -2.34
C LYS A 25 15.47 -23.79 -1.51
N ASP A 26 15.97 -22.65 -2.00
CA ASP A 26 17.00 -21.84 -1.37
C ASP A 26 16.52 -20.37 -1.28
N PRO A 27 15.70 -20.04 -0.26
CA PRO A 27 15.19 -18.68 -0.07
C PRO A 27 16.30 -17.64 0.06
N GLU A 28 17.39 -17.95 0.76
CA GLU A 28 18.50 -17.00 0.96
C GLU A 28 19.20 -16.69 -0.37
N GLY A 29 19.49 -17.72 -1.18
CA GLY A 29 20.04 -17.56 -2.52
C GLY A 29 19.12 -16.73 -3.42
N TYR A 30 17.80 -17.02 -3.40
CA TYR A 30 16.81 -16.25 -4.15
C TYR A 30 16.82 -14.76 -3.76
N LEU A 31 16.79 -14.47 -2.46
CA LEU A 31 16.73 -13.10 -1.94
C LEU A 31 18.02 -12.32 -2.19
N ARG A 32 19.18 -13.00 -2.19
CA ARG A 32 20.45 -12.37 -2.55
C ARG A 32 20.39 -11.72 -3.93
N PHE A 33 19.77 -12.39 -4.91
CA PHE A 33 19.64 -11.84 -6.25
C PHE A 33 18.74 -10.59 -6.32
N MET A 34 17.70 -10.51 -5.48
CA MET A 34 16.79 -9.35 -5.43
C MET A 34 17.53 -8.04 -5.10
N ASN A 35 18.65 -8.18 -4.38
CA ASN A 35 19.50 -7.09 -3.92
C ASN A 35 20.73 -6.83 -4.82
N GLU A 36 20.86 -7.53 -5.95
CA GLU A 36 21.90 -7.22 -6.94
C GLU A 36 21.50 -6.00 -7.77
N TYR A 37 22.49 -5.26 -8.28
CA TYR A 37 22.28 -3.98 -8.93
C TYR A 37 22.74 -3.97 -10.40
N ASP A 38 22.05 -3.19 -11.22
CA ASP A 38 22.53 -2.78 -12.55
C ASP A 38 23.59 -1.65 -12.48
N GLU A 39 24.08 -1.22 -13.65
CA GLU A 39 25.04 -0.12 -13.77
C GLU A 39 24.47 1.25 -13.35
N MET A 40 23.13 1.38 -13.34
CA MET A 40 22.43 2.59 -12.92
C MET A 40 22.08 2.58 -11.42
N HIS A 41 22.54 1.55 -10.69
CA HIS A 41 22.26 1.28 -9.28
C HIS A 41 20.78 1.03 -8.95
N ASN A 42 20.02 0.44 -9.88
CA ASN A 42 18.73 -0.15 -9.60
C ASN A 42 18.92 -1.61 -9.18
N SER A 43 18.31 -2.00 -8.06
CA SER A 43 18.28 -3.40 -7.61
C SER A 43 17.38 -4.26 -8.51
N ALA A 44 17.59 -5.58 -8.51
CA ALA A 44 16.76 -6.49 -9.29
C ALA A 44 15.28 -6.39 -8.92
N ILE A 45 14.93 -6.22 -7.65
CA ILE A 45 13.53 -6.05 -7.23
C ILE A 45 12.92 -4.72 -7.72
N GLU A 46 13.72 -3.65 -7.81
CA GLU A 46 13.29 -2.38 -8.42
C GLU A 46 13.09 -2.53 -9.92
N LEU A 47 13.98 -3.27 -10.62
CA LEU A 47 13.82 -3.56 -12.04
C LEU A 47 12.58 -4.42 -12.30
N PHE A 48 12.33 -5.46 -11.51
CA PHE A 48 11.09 -6.23 -11.59
C PHE A 48 9.85 -5.38 -11.33
N THR A 49 9.96 -4.36 -10.47
CA THR A 49 8.87 -3.40 -10.23
C THR A 49 8.65 -2.51 -11.44
N ILE A 50 9.70 -2.03 -12.09
CA ILE A 50 9.62 -1.21 -13.31
C ILE A 50 9.01 -2.02 -14.47
N LEU A 51 9.31 -3.32 -14.56
CA LEU A 51 8.88 -4.21 -15.64
C LEU A 51 7.56 -4.94 -15.35
N ASP A 52 6.86 -4.62 -14.26
CA ASP A 52 5.65 -5.32 -13.78
C ASP A 52 5.78 -6.86 -13.68
N SER A 53 6.97 -7.33 -13.31
CA SER A 53 7.24 -8.76 -13.13
C SER A 53 6.81 -9.23 -11.73
N ARG A 54 5.52 -9.05 -11.44
CA ARG A 54 4.90 -9.24 -10.12
C ARG A 54 5.17 -10.61 -9.51
N ASN A 55 5.18 -11.68 -10.32
CA ASN A 55 5.46 -13.04 -9.87
C ASN A 55 6.79 -13.17 -9.10
N PHE A 56 7.85 -12.47 -9.53
CA PHE A 56 9.15 -12.52 -8.84
C PHE A 56 9.13 -11.71 -7.54
N ILE A 57 8.40 -10.58 -7.52
CA ILE A 57 8.21 -9.75 -6.32
C ILE A 57 7.41 -10.53 -5.27
N GLU A 58 6.31 -11.17 -5.68
CA GLU A 58 5.50 -12.03 -4.80
C GLU A 58 6.31 -13.17 -4.21
N LYS A 59 7.11 -13.84 -5.04
CA LYS A 59 7.98 -14.92 -4.61
C LYS A 59 9.02 -14.41 -3.61
N ALA A 60 9.67 -13.28 -3.87
CA ALA A 60 10.63 -12.66 -2.95
C ALA A 60 9.99 -12.38 -1.58
N ILE A 61 8.79 -11.77 -1.55
CA ILE A 61 8.07 -11.50 -0.30
C ILE A 61 7.69 -12.79 0.41
N SER A 62 7.21 -13.80 -0.31
CA SER A 62 6.89 -15.12 0.26
C SER A 62 8.11 -15.83 0.85
N ASN A 63 9.30 -15.57 0.30
CA ASN A 63 10.58 -16.06 0.78
C ASN A 63 11.13 -15.24 1.95
N GLY A 64 10.44 -14.18 2.40
CA GLY A 64 10.82 -13.39 3.57
C GLY A 64 11.62 -12.11 3.27
N TYR A 65 11.52 -11.55 2.06
CA TYR A 65 12.15 -10.27 1.74
C TYR A 65 11.71 -9.17 2.71
N ASN A 66 12.64 -8.62 3.49
CA ASN A 66 12.36 -7.69 4.60
C ASN A 66 12.76 -6.23 4.31
N GLU A 67 13.37 -5.95 3.15
CA GLU A 67 13.82 -4.61 2.74
C GLU A 67 12.80 -3.87 1.85
N LEU A 68 11.51 -4.19 1.94
CA LEU A 68 10.44 -3.62 1.09
C LEU A 68 10.33 -2.09 1.12
N ASN A 69 10.73 -1.47 2.23
CA ASN A 69 10.72 -0.02 2.42
C ASN A 69 12.07 0.66 2.20
N LYS A 70 13.08 -0.10 1.74
CA LYS A 70 14.33 0.46 1.26
C LYS A 70 14.04 1.33 0.03
N THR A 71 14.76 2.44 -0.04
CA THR A 71 14.66 3.38 -1.14
C THR A 71 15.84 3.19 -2.08
N GLY A 72 15.56 3.17 -3.38
CA GLY A 72 16.57 3.24 -4.43
C GLY A 72 16.95 4.67 -4.76
N LYS A 73 17.21 4.87 -6.05
CA LYS A 73 17.65 6.15 -6.61
C LYS A 73 16.66 7.27 -6.29
N ASN A 74 17.18 8.45 -5.94
CA ASN A 74 16.40 9.63 -5.57
C ASN A 74 15.44 9.42 -4.38
N GLY A 75 15.68 8.42 -3.53
CA GLY A 75 14.80 8.13 -2.40
C GLY A 75 13.44 7.53 -2.80
N CYS A 76 13.30 7.07 -4.05
CA CYS A 76 12.10 6.36 -4.51
C CYS A 76 12.04 4.95 -3.90
N ASN A 77 10.87 4.53 -3.43
CA ASN A 77 10.61 3.13 -3.07
C ASN A 77 9.85 2.41 -4.20
N LEU A 78 9.53 1.12 -4.01
CA LEU A 78 8.85 0.30 -5.01
C LEU A 78 7.53 0.93 -5.52
N VAL A 79 6.74 1.57 -4.66
CA VAL A 79 5.46 2.19 -5.06
C VAL A 79 5.68 3.43 -5.93
N HIS A 80 6.77 4.19 -5.74
CA HIS A 80 7.13 5.28 -6.66
C HIS A 80 7.42 4.74 -8.06
N TYR A 81 8.21 3.67 -8.17
CA TYR A 81 8.52 3.06 -9.46
C TYR A 81 7.26 2.51 -10.13
N ALA A 82 6.45 1.71 -9.43
CA ALA A 82 5.20 1.18 -9.97
C ALA A 82 4.24 2.30 -10.43
N ALA A 83 4.16 3.41 -9.68
CA ALA A 83 3.33 4.55 -10.03
C ALA A 83 3.82 5.32 -11.26
N MET A 84 5.14 5.43 -11.47
CA MET A 84 5.70 6.07 -12.67
C MET A 84 5.39 5.30 -13.96
N TRP A 85 5.15 3.99 -13.86
CA TRP A 85 4.95 3.08 -14.99
C TRP A 85 3.52 2.54 -15.11
N ASN A 86 2.58 3.04 -14.30
CA ASN A 86 1.15 2.70 -14.32
C ASN A 86 0.77 1.28 -13.84
N HIS A 87 1.59 0.67 -12.99
CA HIS A 87 1.39 -0.71 -12.53
C HIS A 87 0.43 -0.77 -11.35
N ALA A 88 -0.84 -0.47 -11.59
CA ALA A 88 -1.85 -0.28 -10.54
C ALA A 88 -2.06 -1.53 -9.64
N ASP A 89 -2.11 -2.72 -10.25
CA ASP A 89 -2.27 -3.97 -9.50
C ASP A 89 -1.05 -4.25 -8.60
N LEU A 90 0.16 -3.92 -9.07
CA LEU A 90 1.38 -4.04 -8.29
C LEU A 90 1.40 -3.04 -7.13
N ILE A 91 0.96 -1.78 -7.34
CA ILE A 91 0.81 -0.79 -6.26
C ILE A 91 -0.11 -1.33 -5.15
N LYS A 92 -1.27 -1.88 -5.53
CA LYS A 92 -2.23 -2.46 -4.58
C LYS A 92 -1.60 -3.60 -3.78
N TYR A 93 -0.90 -4.49 -4.47
CA TYR A 93 -0.22 -5.61 -3.85
C TYR A 93 0.86 -5.13 -2.85
N LEU A 94 1.72 -4.18 -3.25
CA LEU A 94 2.78 -3.62 -2.42
C LEU A 94 2.23 -2.89 -1.18
N TYR A 95 1.11 -2.18 -1.32
CA TYR A 95 0.40 -1.58 -0.17
C TYR A 95 0.00 -2.64 0.86
N PHE A 96 -0.61 -3.75 0.42
CA PHE A 96 -0.97 -4.84 1.33
C PHE A 96 0.24 -5.61 1.88
N ALA A 97 1.38 -5.58 1.18
CA ALA A 97 2.66 -6.10 1.66
C ALA A 97 3.35 -5.16 2.67
N GLY A 98 2.79 -3.98 2.96
CA GLY A 98 3.31 -3.04 3.95
C GLY A 98 4.36 -2.05 3.43
N VAL A 99 4.41 -1.81 2.12
CA VAL A 99 5.22 -0.72 1.56
C VAL A 99 4.57 0.63 1.89
N ASP A 100 5.37 1.58 2.35
CA ASP A 100 4.95 2.96 2.64
C ASP A 100 4.61 3.71 1.35
N VAL A 101 3.32 3.80 1.04
CA VAL A 101 2.79 4.52 -0.13
C VAL A 101 2.91 6.04 -0.02
N TYR A 102 3.08 6.57 1.18
CA TYR A 102 3.11 8.01 1.48
C TYR A 102 4.53 8.58 1.59
N ARG A 103 5.54 7.72 1.49
CA ARG A 103 6.94 8.12 1.46
C ARG A 103 7.14 9.21 0.43
N LYS A 104 7.94 10.22 0.80
CA LYS A 104 8.42 11.24 -0.14
C LYS A 104 9.82 10.90 -0.61
N ASN A 105 10.04 11.01 -1.92
CA ASN A 105 11.36 10.97 -2.54
C ASN A 105 12.18 12.23 -2.19
N ILE A 106 13.41 12.36 -2.68
CA ILE A 106 14.28 13.53 -2.40
C ILE A 106 13.73 14.86 -2.94
N HIS A 107 12.75 14.81 -3.84
CA HIS A 107 12.08 15.97 -4.40
C HIS A 107 10.78 16.32 -3.67
N GLY A 108 10.44 15.61 -2.59
CA GLY A 108 9.19 15.82 -1.85
C GLY A 108 7.94 15.28 -2.56
N GLU A 109 8.12 14.42 -3.57
CA GLU A 109 7.06 13.79 -4.35
C GLU A 109 6.69 12.44 -3.74
N THR A 110 5.39 12.15 -3.61
CA THR A 110 4.87 10.82 -3.29
C THR A 110 4.63 10.04 -4.59
N ALA A 111 4.38 8.74 -4.49
CA ALA A 111 3.97 7.94 -5.64
C ALA A 111 2.77 8.54 -6.40
N HIS A 112 1.76 9.07 -5.67
CA HIS A 112 0.58 9.69 -6.29
C HIS A 112 0.95 10.95 -7.09
N LYS A 113 1.85 11.80 -6.55
CA LYS A 113 2.35 12.96 -7.30
C LYS A 113 3.09 12.56 -8.58
N LEU A 114 3.87 11.46 -8.53
CA LEU A 114 4.53 10.94 -9.72
C LEU A 114 3.53 10.40 -10.75
N ALA A 115 2.52 9.64 -10.32
CA ALA A 115 1.46 9.16 -11.21
C ALA A 115 0.76 10.32 -11.93
N VAL A 116 0.42 11.41 -11.21
CA VAL A 116 -0.15 12.63 -11.80
C VAL A 116 0.82 13.28 -12.80
N LYS A 117 2.08 13.45 -12.43
CA LYS A 117 3.12 14.07 -13.27
C LYS A 117 3.33 13.33 -14.58
N TYR A 118 3.29 12.00 -14.55
CA TYR A 118 3.47 11.13 -15.72
C TYR A 118 2.14 10.72 -16.38
N LYS A 119 1.00 11.20 -15.86
CA LYS A 119 -0.36 10.91 -16.37
C LYS A 119 -0.71 9.41 -16.39
N GLN A 120 -0.37 8.72 -15.31
CA GLN A 120 -0.63 7.29 -15.12
C GLN A 120 -1.99 7.09 -14.44
N GLU A 121 -3.04 6.96 -15.24
CA GLU A 121 -4.45 7.03 -14.79
C GLU A 121 -4.81 5.91 -13.80
N GLU A 122 -4.45 4.67 -14.11
CA GLU A 122 -4.73 3.51 -13.27
C GLU A 122 -3.96 3.58 -11.96
N ALA A 123 -2.70 4.02 -12.00
CA ALA A 123 -1.91 4.29 -10.80
C ALA A 123 -2.53 5.41 -9.94
N MET A 124 -3.03 6.49 -10.54
CA MET A 124 -3.74 7.55 -9.81
C MET A 124 -4.99 7.00 -9.12
N HIS A 125 -5.81 6.23 -9.85
CA HIS A 125 -7.04 5.64 -9.30
C HIS A 125 -6.78 4.70 -8.12
N ILE A 126 -5.78 3.82 -8.21
CA ILE A 126 -5.48 2.90 -7.10
C ILE A 126 -4.87 3.63 -5.90
N LEU A 127 -4.07 4.68 -6.13
CA LEU A 127 -3.51 5.49 -5.05
C LEU A 127 -4.60 6.30 -4.34
N GLU A 128 -5.57 6.86 -5.07
CA GLU A 128 -6.76 7.49 -4.48
C GLU A 128 -7.61 6.48 -3.68
N TRP A 129 -7.71 5.24 -4.17
CA TRP A 129 -8.35 4.15 -3.42
C TRP A 129 -7.64 3.82 -2.11
N ILE A 130 -6.31 3.76 -2.12
CA ILE A 130 -5.50 3.52 -0.92
C ILE A 130 -5.66 4.69 0.07
N GLU A 131 -5.58 5.93 -0.40
CA GLU A 131 -5.83 7.14 0.40
C GLU A 131 -7.20 7.10 1.07
N CYS A 132 -8.26 6.86 0.30
CA CYS A 132 -9.62 6.76 0.84
C CYS A 132 -9.75 5.63 1.88
N ARG A 133 -9.09 4.49 1.65
CA ARG A 133 -9.12 3.35 2.57
C ARG A 133 -8.45 3.69 3.89
N ASP A 134 -7.27 4.28 3.87
CA ASP A 134 -6.52 4.61 5.08
C ASP A 134 -7.20 5.71 5.88
N GLU A 135 -7.81 6.70 5.21
CA GLU A 135 -8.67 7.69 5.85
C GLU A 135 -9.88 7.05 6.55
N PHE A 136 -10.52 6.07 5.91
CA PHE A 136 -11.65 5.37 6.51
C PHE A 136 -11.21 4.56 7.74
N ILE A 137 -10.07 3.87 7.66
CA ILE A 137 -9.48 3.18 8.82
C ILE A 137 -9.14 4.19 9.93
N MET A 138 -8.61 5.37 9.60
CA MET A 138 -8.30 6.40 10.59
C MET A 138 -9.55 6.96 11.26
N LEU A 139 -10.64 7.20 10.51
CA LEU A 139 -11.92 7.62 11.06
C LEU A 139 -12.39 6.65 12.15
N ILE A 140 -12.40 5.35 11.83
CA ILE A 140 -12.80 4.30 12.77
C ILE A 140 -11.90 4.29 14.01
N ARG A 141 -10.57 4.34 13.82
CA ARG A 141 -9.61 4.39 14.93
C ARG A 141 -9.82 5.60 15.82
N LEU A 142 -10.02 6.77 15.22
CA LEU A 142 -10.30 8.01 15.94
C LEU A 142 -11.57 7.87 16.80
N VAL A 143 -12.66 7.36 16.23
CA VAL A 143 -13.92 7.17 16.98
C VAL A 143 -13.72 6.19 18.14
N ARG A 144 -13.02 5.06 17.91
CA ARG A 144 -12.71 4.10 18.99
C ARG A 144 -11.87 4.72 20.10
N GLU A 145 -10.86 5.51 19.75
CA GLU A 145 -10.05 6.23 20.73
C GLU A 145 -10.89 7.20 21.56
N ILE A 146 -11.78 7.97 20.91
CA ILE A 146 -12.72 8.87 21.61
C ILE A 146 -13.58 8.10 22.61
N LEU A 147 -14.14 6.95 22.21
CA LEU A 147 -14.96 6.12 23.08
C LEU A 147 -14.15 5.57 24.27
N ALA A 148 -12.88 5.24 24.05
CA ALA A 148 -11.99 4.73 25.09
C ALA A 148 -11.56 5.81 26.11
N THR A 149 -11.33 7.05 25.65
CA THR A 149 -10.80 8.13 26.49
C THR A 149 -11.86 9.05 27.09
N SER A 150 -13.11 9.01 26.61
CA SER A 150 -14.19 9.90 27.07
C SER A 150 -14.71 9.53 28.46
N ASP A 151 -15.12 10.54 29.23
CA ASP A 151 -15.79 10.35 30.50
C ASP A 151 -17.14 9.65 30.29
N LYS A 152 -17.60 8.90 31.30
CA LYS A 152 -18.89 8.19 31.25
C LYS A 152 -20.08 9.14 31.05
N ASN A 153 -19.92 10.42 31.36
CA ASN A 153 -20.95 11.44 31.23
C ASN A 153 -20.93 12.16 29.87
N ASP A 154 -19.85 12.05 29.09
CA ASP A 154 -19.73 12.74 27.79
C ASP A 154 -20.73 12.20 26.74
N TYR A 155 -21.04 10.91 26.85
CA TYR A 155 -21.90 10.17 25.93
C TYR A 155 -22.78 9.19 26.68
N THR A 156 -24.07 9.17 26.32
CA THR A 156 -25.02 8.18 26.81
C THR A 156 -24.62 6.75 26.40
N LYS A 157 -25.15 5.75 27.09
CA LYS A 157 -24.94 4.34 26.74
C LYS A 157 -25.39 4.03 25.30
N GLU A 158 -26.50 4.62 24.87
CA GLU A 158 -27.04 4.39 23.53
C GLU A 158 -26.16 5.03 22.46
N GLU A 159 -25.71 6.27 22.69
CA GLU A 159 -24.73 6.93 21.82
C GLU A 159 -23.47 6.07 21.66
N ARG A 160 -22.85 5.64 22.76
CA ARG A 160 -21.65 4.80 22.71
C ARG A 160 -21.88 3.51 21.91
N LYS A 161 -23.04 2.87 22.07
CA LYS A 161 -23.42 1.66 21.35
C LYS A 161 -23.57 1.90 19.84
N ILE A 162 -24.18 3.01 19.43
CA ILE A 162 -24.32 3.40 18.02
C ILE A 162 -22.95 3.58 17.37
N ALA A 163 -22.05 4.33 18.02
CA ALA A 163 -20.71 4.58 17.50
C ALA A 163 -19.86 3.29 17.42
N ASP A 164 -19.91 2.43 18.44
CA ASP A 164 -19.19 1.14 18.42
C ASP A 164 -19.74 0.22 17.32
N SER A 165 -21.06 0.13 17.17
CA SER A 165 -21.68 -0.65 16.10
C SER A 165 -21.29 -0.15 14.70
N ALA A 166 -21.21 1.17 14.50
CA ALA A 166 -20.77 1.77 13.25
C ALA A 166 -19.30 1.44 12.95
N CYS A 167 -18.43 1.50 13.97
CA CYS A 167 -17.03 1.11 13.84
C CYS A 167 -16.89 -0.36 13.45
N LEU A 168 -17.61 -1.27 14.12
CA LEU A 168 -17.60 -2.70 13.82
C LEU A 168 -18.09 -3.01 12.40
N ASP A 169 -19.16 -2.34 11.96
CA ASP A 169 -19.68 -2.46 10.61
C ASP A 169 -18.67 -1.97 9.55
N GLY A 170 -18.07 -0.79 9.78
CA GLY A 170 -17.01 -0.24 8.93
C GLY A 170 -15.81 -1.18 8.81
N GLU A 171 -15.27 -1.68 9.94
CA GLU A 171 -14.13 -2.60 9.95
C GLU A 171 -14.44 -3.91 9.23
N SER A 172 -15.59 -4.52 9.54
CA SER A 172 -16.07 -5.74 8.89
C SER A 172 -16.16 -5.55 7.38
N TRP A 173 -16.71 -4.42 6.93
CA TRP A 173 -16.84 -4.12 5.52
C TRP A 173 -15.48 -3.92 4.84
N ILE A 174 -14.59 -3.11 5.42
CA ILE A 174 -13.22 -2.83 4.93
C ILE A 174 -12.41 -4.12 4.75
N ASN A 175 -12.58 -5.08 5.67
CA ASN A 175 -11.84 -6.34 5.66
C ASN A 175 -12.39 -7.35 4.64
N LYS A 176 -13.71 -7.40 4.46
CA LYS A 176 -14.37 -8.31 3.50
C LYS A 176 -14.25 -7.82 2.05
N ASN A 177 -14.12 -6.51 1.84
CA ASN A 177 -14.20 -5.89 0.51
C ASN A 177 -12.86 -5.26 0.08
N LYS A 178 -11.76 -6.02 0.13
CA LYS A 178 -10.44 -5.56 -0.35
C LYS A 178 -10.42 -5.20 -1.84
N GLU A 179 -11.34 -5.79 -2.61
CA GLU A 179 -11.52 -5.56 -4.05
C GLU A 179 -12.66 -4.58 -4.38
N ALA A 180 -13.26 -3.91 -3.39
CA ALA A 180 -14.29 -2.91 -3.69
C ALA A 180 -13.75 -1.77 -4.55
N THR A 181 -14.61 -1.21 -5.39
CA THR A 181 -14.28 0.00 -6.17
C THR A 181 -14.13 1.22 -5.24
N LEU A 182 -13.45 2.25 -5.72
CA LEU A 182 -13.31 3.53 -5.01
C LEU A 182 -14.68 4.12 -4.65
N SER A 183 -15.66 4.04 -5.56
CA SER A 183 -17.02 4.54 -5.32
C SER A 183 -17.70 3.81 -4.15
N MET A 184 -17.66 2.47 -4.13
CA MET A 184 -18.22 1.67 -3.04
C MET A 184 -17.56 2.00 -1.70
N LEU A 185 -16.23 2.17 -1.70
CA LEU A 185 -15.46 2.53 -0.52
C LEU A 185 -15.84 3.93 0.00
N LYS A 186 -15.93 4.93 -0.88
CA LYS A 186 -16.36 6.30 -0.55
C LYS A 186 -17.78 6.30 0.04
N THR A 187 -18.73 5.64 -0.61
CA THR A 187 -20.11 5.52 -0.10
C THR A 187 -20.16 4.88 1.27
N LYS A 188 -19.38 3.80 1.50
CA LYS A 188 -19.36 3.16 2.82
C LYS A 188 -18.73 4.07 3.88
N LYS A 189 -17.61 4.72 3.55
CA LYS A 189 -16.95 5.69 4.45
C LYS A 189 -17.91 6.80 4.85
N GLU A 190 -18.59 7.42 3.88
CA GLU A 190 -19.56 8.49 4.10
C GLU A 190 -20.74 8.02 4.98
N GLN A 191 -21.26 6.82 4.74
CA GLN A 191 -22.30 6.24 5.59
C GLN A 191 -21.86 6.16 7.06
N ILE A 192 -20.65 5.65 7.33
CA ILE A 192 -20.13 5.56 8.70
C ILE A 192 -19.86 6.95 9.27
N GLU A 193 -19.30 7.85 8.47
CA GLU A 193 -18.99 9.23 8.84
C GLU A 193 -20.24 9.98 9.32
N LEU A 194 -21.35 9.88 8.60
CA LEU A 194 -22.64 10.48 9.00
C LEU A 194 -23.17 9.93 10.33
N ILE A 195 -22.96 8.64 10.61
CA ILE A 195 -23.41 8.03 11.87
C ILE A 195 -22.57 8.55 13.05
N VAL A 196 -21.26 8.72 12.86
CA VAL A 196 -20.33 9.11 13.93
C VAL A 196 -20.12 10.63 14.03
N GLU A 197 -20.57 11.42 13.06
CA GLU A 197 -20.39 12.88 13.03
C GLU A 197 -20.85 13.59 14.32
N PRO A 198 -22.05 13.30 14.90
CA PRO A 198 -22.49 13.95 16.13
C PRO A 198 -21.53 13.71 17.31
N PHE A 199 -20.82 12.59 17.31
CA PHE A 199 -19.86 12.21 18.35
C PHE A 199 -18.55 13.00 18.24
N LEU A 200 -18.09 13.16 17.00
CA LEU A 200 -16.88 13.93 16.67
C LEU A 200 -17.07 15.40 17.04
N ARG A 201 -18.21 16.00 16.65
CA ARG A 201 -18.53 17.41 16.96
C ARG A 201 -18.54 17.71 18.46
N LYS A 202 -19.09 16.81 19.27
CA LYS A 202 -19.11 16.97 20.74
C LYS A 202 -17.71 17.06 21.34
N LYS A 203 -16.75 16.26 20.87
CA LYS A 203 -15.37 16.33 21.36
C LYS A 203 -14.68 17.64 20.96
N SER A 204 -14.90 18.12 19.74
CA SER A 204 -14.34 19.38 19.26
C SER A 204 -14.81 20.62 20.05
N LEU A 205 -15.92 20.51 20.79
CA LEU A 205 -16.47 21.58 21.64
C LEU A 205 -15.96 21.54 23.08
N VAL A 206 -15.25 20.47 23.47
CA VAL A 206 -14.76 20.24 24.85
C VAL A 206 -13.24 20.42 24.96
N MET A 207 -12.53 20.53 23.83
CA MET A 207 -11.11 20.90 23.72
C MET A 207 -10.96 22.39 23.42
#